data_AF-A0A8K0VBC2-F1
#
_entry.id   AF-A0A8K0VBC2-F1
#
_cell.length_a   1.000
_cell.length_b   1.000
_cell.length_c   1.000
_cell.angle_alpha   90.00
_cell.angle_beta   90.00
_cell.angle_gamma   90.00
#
_symmetry.space_group_name_H-M   'P 1'
#
loop_
_entity.id
_entity.type
_entity.pdbx_description
1 polymer ?
#
loop_
_entity_poly.entity_id
_entity_poly.type
_entity_poly.pdbx_seq_one_letter_code
_entity_poly.pdbx_strand_id
1 'polypeptide(L)' 'MGKHLHLFRRGSVFYWRCRVPGLSTSIDILQLSLRSGLRAEACMIARKLTVESDRMFDDLTRNLISVEDARTWLSHVIT' A
#
# COMPACT_ATOMS: atom_id res chain seq x y z
N MET A 1 8.85 -1.69 20.75
CA MET A 1 7.66 -1.31 19.93
C MET A 1 7.99 -1.54 18.46
N GLY A 2 7.36 -2.50 17.80
CA GLY A 2 7.68 -2.87 16.42
C GLY A 2 7.48 -1.71 15.45
N LYS A 3 8.53 -1.38 14.68
CA LYS A 3 8.42 -0.49 13.51
C LYS A 3 7.48 -1.17 12.51
N HIS A 4 6.30 -0.60 12.28
CA HIS A 4 5.50 -0.98 11.12
C HIS A 4 6.21 -0.43 9.88
N LEU A 5 6.83 -1.33 9.09
CA LEU A 5 7.76 -0.99 8.00
C LEU A 5 7.16 -0.06 6.92
N HIS A 6 5.83 0.00 6.83
CA HIS A 6 5.10 0.71 5.79
C HIS A 6 4.19 1.85 6.29
N LEU A 7 4.16 2.11 7.60
CA LEU A 7 3.26 3.11 8.20
C LEU A 7 3.99 4.41 8.51
N PHE A 8 3.54 5.50 7.92
CA PHE A 8 4.09 6.84 8.08
C PHE A 8 3.02 7.80 8.62
N ARG A 9 3.41 8.81 9.39
CA ARG A 9 2.50 9.84 9.87
C ARG A 9 2.89 11.17 9.26
N ARG A 10 1.92 11.92 8.72
CA ARG A 10 2.11 13.30 8.27
C ARG A 10 1.00 14.14 8.88
N GLY A 11 1.37 14.99 9.84
CA GLY A 11 0.41 15.74 10.65
C GLY A 11 -0.50 14.80 11.46
N SER A 12 -1.81 14.95 11.30
CA SER A 12 -2.84 14.14 11.96
C SER A 12 -3.20 12.86 11.22
N VAL A 13 -2.64 12.62 10.03
CA VAL A 13 -3.06 11.51 9.14
C VAL A 13 -1.94 10.49 8.99
N PHE A 14 -2.32 9.21 9.02
CA PHE A 14 -1.44 8.11 8.69
C PHE A 14 -1.48 7.77 7.19
N TYR A 15 -0.33 7.34 6.68
CA TYR A 15 -0.08 6.96 5.30
C TYR A 15 0.54 5.57 5.27
N TRP A 16 0.14 4.77 4.30
CA TRP A 16 0.82 3.54 3.94
C TRP A 16 1.71 3.80 2.72
N ARG A 17 2.96 3.36 2.77
CA ARG A 17 3.92 3.46 1.67
C ARG A 17 4.53 2.11 1.38
N CYS A 18 4.48 1.70 0.12
CA CYS A 18 5.13 0.50 -0.35
C CYS A 18 5.95 0.79 -1.62
N ARG A 19 7.06 0.08 -1.79
CA ARG A 19 7.83 0.13 -3.03
C ARG A 19 7.15 -0.81 -4.02
N VAL A 20 6.87 -0.31 -5.21
CA VAL A 20 6.38 -1.14 -6.31
C VAL A 20 7.61 -1.81 -6.91
N PRO A 21 7.64 -3.15 -7.04
CA PRO A 21 8.68 -3.82 -7.77
C PRO A 21 8.65 -3.37 -9.23
N GLY A 22 9.65 -2.60 -9.64
CA GLY A 22 9.82 -2.23 -11.03
C GLY A 22 10.49 -3.36 -11.82
N LEU A 23 10.08 -3.54 -13.08
CA LEU A 23 10.87 -4.28 -14.07
C LEU A 23 12.05 -3.43 -14.62
N SER A 24 12.20 -2.19 -14.15
CA SER A 24 13.21 -1.22 -14.56
C SER A 24 14.08 -0.78 -13.37
N THR A 25 15.15 -0.01 -13.64
CA THR A 25 16.05 0.55 -12.62
C THR A 25 15.42 1.67 -11.76
N SER A 26 14.17 2.07 -12.02
CA SER A 26 13.44 3.05 -11.20
C SER A 26 12.74 2.38 -10.01
N ILE A 27 12.88 2.98 -8.82
CA ILE A 27 12.11 2.58 -7.64
C ILE A 27 10.86 3.45 -7.58
N ASP A 28 9.71 2.88 -7.94
CA ASP A 28 8.43 3.56 -7.79
C ASP A 28 7.85 3.31 -6.39
N ILE A 29 7.22 4.33 -5.81
CA ILE A 29 6.63 4.26 -4.46
C ILE A 29 5.13 4.51 -4.57
N LEU A 30 4.34 3.52 -4.16
CA LEU A 30 2.91 3.66 -3.94
C LEU A 30 2.69 4.27 -2.55
N GLN A 31 2.03 5.43 -2.49
CA GLN A 31 1.68 6.10 -1.25
C GLN A 31 0.17 6.32 -1.16
N LEU A 32 -0.43 5.82 -0.08
CA LEU A 32 -1.86 5.93 0.18
C LEU A 32 -2.11 6.63 1.51
N SER A 33 -3.03 7.59 1.52
CA SER A 33 -3.55 8.15 2.77
C SER A 33 -4.55 7.16 3.38
N LEU A 34 -4.34 6.80 4.64
CA LEU A 34 -5.25 5.93 5.39
C LEU A 34 -6.43 6.71 5.98
N ARG A 35 -6.45 8.04 5.81
CA ARG A 35 -7.49 8.96 6.30
C ARG A 35 -7.84 8.83 7.80
N SER A 36 -7.02 8.13 8.56
CA SER A 36 -7.18 7.95 10.00
C SER A 36 -6.04 8.63 10.75
N GLY A 37 -6.39 9.25 11.89
CA GLY A 37 -5.44 9.73 12.89
C GLY A 37 -5.26 8.77 14.07
N LEU A 38 -6.02 7.66 14.08
CA LEU A 38 -5.92 6.64 15.10
C LEU A 38 -4.88 5.61 14.68
N ARG A 39 -3.82 5.49 15.49
CA ARG A 39 -2.70 4.60 15.17
C ARG A 39 -3.13 3.13 15.06
N ALA A 40 -4.05 2.68 15.91
CA ALA A 40 -4.50 1.28 15.93
C ALA A 40 -5.21 0.92 14.61
N GLU A 41 -6.16 1.75 14.19
CA GLU A 41 -6.88 1.62 12.93
C GLU A 41 -5.91 1.67 11.74
N ALA A 42 -5.03 2.68 11.71
CA ALA A 42 -4.03 2.82 10.67
C ALA A 42 -3.07 1.61 10.59
N CYS A 43 -2.70 1.02 11.73
CA CYS A 43 -1.91 -0.21 11.77
C CYS A 43 -2.66 -1.41 11.20
N MET A 44 -3.97 -1.55 11.47
CA MET A 44 -4.79 -2.63 10.93
C MET A 44 -4.89 -2.53 9.40
N ILE A 45 -5.22 -1.34 8.89
CA ILE A 45 -5.33 -1.08 7.45
C ILE A 45 -3.98 -1.31 6.76
N ALA A 46 -2.89 -0.78 7.33
CA ALA A 46 -1.55 -0.98 6.77
C ALA A 46 -1.13 -2.45 6.70
N ARG A 47 -1.49 -3.28 7.69
CA ARG A 47 -1.22 -4.73 7.65
C ARG A 47 -1.98 -5.41 6.51
N LYS A 48 -3.28 -5.12 6.37
CA LYS A 48 -4.11 -5.66 5.28
C LYS A 48 -3.54 -5.26 3.91
N LEU A 49 -3.22 -3.98 3.74
CA LEU A 49 -2.59 -3.48 2.50
C LEU A 49 -1.25 -4.15 2.19
N THR A 50 -0.42 -4.41 3.20
CA THR A 50 0.88 -5.05 2.99
C THR A 50 0.71 -6.49 2.47
N VAL A 51 -0.14 -7.29 3.12
CA VAL A 51 -0.40 -8.69 2.72
C VAL A 51 -1.00 -8.76 1.32
N GLU A 52 -1.97 -7.91 1.01
CA GLU A 52 -2.61 -7.93 -0.32
C GLU A 52 -1.70 -7.34 -1.40
N SER A 53 -0.77 -6.44 -1.04
CA SER A 53 0.15 -5.85 -2.01
C SER A 53 1.15 -6.86 -2.56
N ASP A 54 1.60 -7.82 -1.73
CA ASP A 54 2.50 -8.88 -2.19
C ASP A 54 1.87 -9.69 -3.33
N ARG A 55 0.59 -10.05 -3.20
CA ARG A 55 -0.17 -10.74 -4.26
C ARG A 55 -0.33 -9.88 -5.51
N MET A 56 -0.70 -8.61 -5.34
CA MET A 56 -0.84 -7.67 -6.46
C MET A 56 0.49 -7.49 -7.20
N PHE A 57 1.61 -7.44 -6.49
CA PHE A 57 2.94 -7.27 -7.10
C PHE A 57 3.38 -8.51 -7.88
N ASP A 58 3.06 -9.70 -7.39
CA ASP A 58 3.26 -10.96 -8.14
C ASP A 58 2.45 -10.98 -9.45
N ASP A 59 1.23 -10.41 -9.45
CA ASP A 59 0.43 -10.26 -10.67
C ASP A 59 0.96 -9.12 -11.58
N LEU A 60 1.48 -8.04 -11.00
CA LEU A 60 2.09 -6.89 -11.70
C LEU A 60 3.30 -7.27 -12.53
N THR A 61 4.18 -8.08 -11.97
CA THR A 61 5.38 -8.56 -12.68
C THR A 61 5.02 -9.45 -13.89
N ARG A 62 3.80 -10.00 -13.93
CA ARG A 62 3.32 -10.83 -15.03
C ARG A 62 2.58 -10.05 -16.11
N ASN A 63 1.82 -9.01 -15.77
CA ASN A 63 0.78 -8.47 -16.66
C ASN A 63 0.71 -6.95 -16.83
N LEU A 64 1.64 -6.14 -16.29
CA LEU A 64 1.63 -4.66 -16.43
C LEU A 64 0.25 -4.04 -16.11
N ILE A 65 -0.11 -4.07 -14.83
CA ILE A 65 -1.42 -3.64 -14.33
C ILE A 65 -1.64 -2.14 -14.58
N SER A 66 -2.82 -1.78 -15.08
CA SER A 66 -3.20 -0.39 -15.33
C SER A 66 -3.54 0.35 -14.02
N VAL A 67 -3.62 1.67 -14.07
CA VAL A 67 -4.08 2.49 -12.92
C VAL A 67 -5.51 2.11 -12.48
N GLU A 68 -6.36 1.67 -13.41
CA GLU A 68 -7.75 1.29 -13.15
C GLU A 68 -7.84 -0.05 -12.40
N ASP A 69 -7.01 -1.01 -12.78
CA ASP A 69 -6.91 -2.30 -12.08
C ASP A 69 -6.37 -2.12 -10.67
N ALA A 70 -5.37 -1.25 -10.48
CA ALA A 70 -4.86 -0.90 -9.15
C ALA A 70 -5.95 -0.25 -8.27
N ARG A 71 -6.83 0.59 -8.85
CA ARG A 71 -7.98 1.16 -8.14
C ARG A 71 -9.01 0.10 -7.78
N THR A 72 -9.29 -0.82 -8.70
CA THR A 72 -10.21 -1.94 -8.48
C THR A 72 -9.70 -2.84 -7.35
N TRP A 73 -8.42 -3.19 -7.37
CA TRP A 73 -7.77 -3.92 -6.28
C TRP A 73 -7.89 -3.18 -4.95
N LEU A 74 -7.57 -1.88 -4.92
CA LEU A 74 -7.69 -1.07 -3.70
C LEU A 74 -9.11 -1.05 -3.13
N SER A 75 -10.12 -0.99 -3.99
CA SER A 75 -11.52 -1.06 -3.56
C SER A 75 -11.84 -2.39 -2.88
N HIS A 76 -11.30 -3.50 -3.38
CA HIS A 76 -11.51 -4.83 -2.81
C HIS A 76 -10.80 -5.00 -1.46
N VAL A 77 -9.61 -4.43 -1.31
CA VAL A 77 -8.81 -4.56 -0.07
C VAL A 77 -9.36 -3.69 1.06
N ILE A 78 -9.95 -2.53 0.77
CA ILE A 78 -10.40 -1.59 1.81
C ILE A 78 -11.87 -1.84 2.24
N THR A 79 -12.59 -2.70 1.52
CA THR A 79 -13.91 -3.22 1.94
C THR A 79 -13.78 -4.18 3.12
#